data_AF-A0A4E0RJB3-F1
#
_entry.id   AF-A0A4E0RJB3-F1
#
_cell.length_a   1.000
_cell.length_b   1.000
_cell.length_c   1.000
_cell.angle_alpha   90.00
_cell.angle_beta   90.00
_cell.angle_gamma   90.00
#
_symmetry.space_group_name_H-M   'P 1'
#
loop_
_entity.id
_entity.type
_entity.pdbx_description
1 polymer ?
#
loop_
_entity_poly.entity_id
_entity_poly.type
_entity_poly.pdbx_seq_one_letter_code
_entity_poly.pdbx_strand_id
1 'polypeptide(L)'
;MTRKVKTANCLQLLQTIKVTLSVCTVFLLGVGIDKLSRQGLDHELRALGSFEHPQSISWIREPPNVDDQIFNLDPFLVKPYKNQKEMTQLPDLVLLEWPPMLYASRPAGSMDSSGLTVPLPRPFEPVMSRGQVALSRRLLKVFSDLMFSNGYGNRFWINAGTLVGSYHHHNFIPWDDDVDVLADVELRPKIQLLFKQLEPEYQAYSMYARDKLFTKVNNDSRSEIDFEYSRIVSDNPWPWPFLDIGYYEVRDAITCEIPWIPGQSACFPTSAVFPLIFRPFGAEWYPAPSNIPAYLSSVYRMRSSCVTFGYSHIFEQESQAARVPCHTLANRYAFIKHIVFPHMRVASENDTLSKMFLVDLERLVIKTKDGWSLIHETWLPIKRKTLLNSSGYGVPEPRLFGLND
;
A
#
# COMPACT_ATOMS: atom_id res chain seq x y z
N MET A 1 30.95 38.38 28.65
CA MET A 1 30.70 36.94 28.80
C MET A 1 29.70 36.72 29.93
N THR A 2 28.45 36.42 29.64
CA THR A 2 27.47 35.95 30.63
C THR A 2 26.56 34.92 29.96
N ARG A 3 26.87 33.63 30.18
CA ARG A 3 26.03 32.49 29.77
C ARG A 3 24.77 32.48 30.65
N LYS A 4 23.60 32.70 30.06
CA LYS A 4 22.32 32.35 30.67
C LYS A 4 22.10 30.85 30.49
N VAL A 5 22.18 30.09 31.58
CA VAL A 5 21.73 28.70 31.66
C VAL A 5 20.20 28.72 31.72
N LYS A 6 19.54 28.08 30.75
CA LYS A 6 18.09 27.84 30.80
C LYS A 6 17.83 26.73 31.81
N THR A 7 17.22 27.07 32.95
CA THR A 7 16.61 26.10 33.85
C THR A 7 15.33 25.56 33.19
N ALA A 8 15.33 24.28 32.84
CA ALA A 8 14.12 23.60 32.40
C ALA A 8 13.11 23.54 33.56
N ASN A 9 11.85 23.86 33.26
CA ASN A 9 10.78 23.91 34.25
C ASN A 9 10.47 22.48 34.74
N CYS A 10 10.53 22.24 36.06
CA CYS A 10 10.38 20.92 36.67
C CYS A 10 9.07 20.20 36.26
N LEU A 11 8.03 20.99 35.94
CA LEU A 11 6.74 20.50 35.46
C LEU A 11 6.80 19.88 34.04
N GLN A 12 7.62 20.44 33.15
CA GLN A 12 7.87 19.85 31.81
C GLN A 12 8.64 18.54 31.94
N LEU A 13 9.62 18.48 32.84
CA LEU A 13 10.39 17.25 33.09
C LEU A 13 9.49 16.12 33.62
N LEU A 14 8.56 16.44 34.54
CA LEU A 14 7.59 15.49 35.08
C LEU A 14 6.57 15.02 34.02
N GLN A 15 6.13 15.91 33.12
CA GLN A 15 5.29 15.54 31.98
C GLN A 15 6.02 14.61 31.01
N THR A 16 7.26 14.92 30.66
CA THR A 16 8.10 14.07 29.80
C THR A 16 8.32 12.69 30.44
N ILE A 17 8.64 12.63 31.74
CA ILE A 17 8.81 11.36 32.47
C ILE A 17 7.52 10.54 32.47
N LYS A 18 6.36 11.18 32.68
CA LYS A 18 5.06 10.50 32.69
C LYS A 18 4.67 9.94 31.31
N VAL A 19 4.99 10.68 30.25
CA VAL A 19 4.83 10.25 28.85
C VAL A 19 5.77 9.08 28.54
N THR A 20 7.06 9.19 28.89
CA THR A 20 8.03 8.11 28.67
C THR A 20 7.65 6.84 29.42
N LEU A 21 7.20 6.94 30.68
CA LEU A 21 6.73 5.77 31.45
C LEU A 21 5.49 5.14 30.85
N SER A 22 4.54 5.94 30.33
CA SER A 22 3.33 5.44 29.69
C SER A 22 3.63 4.77 28.35
N VAL A 23 4.51 5.35 27.53
CA VAL A 23 5.01 4.74 26.29
C VAL A 23 5.75 3.44 26.59
N CYS A 24 6.67 3.42 27.57
CA CYS A 24 7.36 2.21 28.00
C CYS A 24 6.40 1.14 28.52
N THR A 25 5.35 1.51 29.25
CA THR A 25 4.39 0.54 29.81
C THR A 25 3.50 -0.06 28.71
N VAL A 26 3.03 0.74 27.75
CA VAL A 26 2.30 0.25 26.57
C VAL A 26 3.19 -0.61 25.68
N PHE A 27 4.45 -0.23 25.49
CA PHE A 27 5.43 -1.00 24.72
C PHE A 27 5.77 -2.33 25.40
N LEU A 28 5.95 -2.33 26.72
CA LEU A 28 6.21 -3.54 27.51
C LEU A 28 4.98 -4.46 27.60
N LEU A 29 3.76 -3.90 27.65
CA LEU A 29 2.52 -4.68 27.51
C LEU A 29 2.39 -5.27 26.11
N GLY A 30 2.72 -4.51 25.07
CA GLY A 30 2.79 -5.00 23.69
C GLY A 30 3.78 -6.15 23.51
N VAL A 31 4.99 -6.03 24.08
CA VAL A 31 6.03 -7.08 24.07
C VAL A 31 5.64 -8.27 24.97
N GLY A 32 4.93 -8.03 26.08
CA GLY A 32 4.43 -9.07 26.97
C GLY A 32 3.35 -9.94 26.31
N ILE A 33 2.41 -9.31 25.59
CA ILE A 33 1.43 -9.99 24.74
C ILE A 33 2.15 -10.76 23.61
N ASP A 34 3.21 -10.18 23.03
CA ASP A 34 4.02 -10.80 21.97
C ASP A 34 4.68 -12.11 22.43
N LYS A 35 5.26 -12.15 23.65
CA LYS A 35 5.83 -13.38 24.23
C LYS A 35 4.78 -14.44 24.54
N LEU A 36 3.56 -14.04 24.92
CA LEU A 36 2.46 -14.97 25.21
C LEU A 36 1.82 -15.53 23.92
N SER A 37 1.88 -14.80 22.80
CA SER A 37 1.34 -15.26 21.50
C SER A 37 2.23 -16.26 20.74
N ARG A 38 3.47 -16.49 21.18
CA ARG A 38 4.43 -17.38 20.50
C ARG A 38 4.08 -18.88 20.58
N GLN A 39 3.07 -19.28 21.35
CA GLN A 39 2.61 -20.67 21.43
C GLN A 39 1.36 -20.91 20.58
N GLY A 40 1.60 -21.06 19.28
CA GLY A 40 0.59 -21.42 18.28
C GLY A 40 0.73 -20.50 17.07
N LEU A 41 1.26 -21.03 15.95
CA LEU A 41 1.09 -20.36 14.66
C LEU A 41 -0.42 -20.10 14.48
N ASP A 42 -0.79 -18.83 14.39
CA ASP A 42 -2.16 -18.41 14.13
C ASP A 42 -2.67 -19.14 12.87
N HIS A 43 -3.80 -19.84 12.98
CA HIS A 43 -4.40 -20.54 11.84
C HIS A 43 -4.73 -19.55 10.69
N GLU A 44 -4.97 -18.28 11.02
CA GLU A 44 -5.16 -17.19 10.06
C GLU A 44 -3.88 -16.90 9.24
N LEU A 45 -2.69 -17.26 9.73
CA LEU A 45 -1.43 -17.10 9.00
C LEU A 45 -1.15 -18.27 8.02
N ARG A 46 -1.86 -19.39 8.11
CA ARG A 46 -1.61 -20.54 7.22
C ARG A 46 -2.28 -20.40 5.86
N ALA A 47 -3.21 -19.46 5.71
CA ALA A 47 -3.94 -19.23 4.47
C ALA A 47 -3.73 -17.78 4.00
N LEU A 48 -2.93 -17.64 2.94
CA LEU A 48 -2.41 -16.37 2.47
C LEU A 48 -3.56 -15.42 2.04
N GLY A 49 -3.75 -14.33 2.80
CA GLY A 49 -4.74 -13.28 2.54
C GLY A 49 -6.20 -13.69 2.79
N SER A 50 -6.50 -14.98 2.88
CA SER A 50 -7.78 -15.46 3.38
C SER A 50 -7.74 -15.54 4.89
N PHE A 51 -8.55 -14.72 5.57
CA PHE A 51 -8.87 -14.83 6.99
C PHE A 51 -9.47 -16.20 7.33
N GLU A 52 -8.66 -17.28 7.27
CA GLU A 52 -9.09 -18.64 7.59
C GLU A 52 -9.06 -18.83 9.09
N HIS A 53 -10.10 -18.29 9.73
CA HIS A 53 -10.62 -18.98 10.89
C HIS A 53 -11.38 -20.22 10.38
N PRO A 54 -11.19 -21.43 10.95
CA PRO A 54 -11.88 -22.65 10.51
C PRO A 54 -13.42 -22.57 10.53
N GLN A 55 -13.98 -21.56 11.19
CA GLN A 55 -15.41 -21.27 11.23
C GLN A 55 -15.83 -20.06 10.38
N SER A 56 -14.90 -19.33 9.76
CA SER A 56 -15.22 -18.10 9.02
C SER A 56 -15.64 -18.37 7.57
N ILE A 57 -15.02 -19.26 6.79
CA ILE A 57 -15.26 -19.33 5.33
C ILE A 57 -15.47 -20.77 4.85
N SER A 58 -16.63 -21.38 5.12
CA SER A 58 -16.95 -22.74 4.64
C SER A 58 -17.81 -22.82 3.37
N TRP A 59 -18.23 -21.72 2.73
CA TRP A 59 -19.27 -21.82 1.67
C TRP A 59 -19.16 -20.88 0.44
N ILE A 60 -18.04 -20.20 0.21
CA ILE A 60 -17.89 -19.43 -1.05
C ILE A 60 -17.46 -20.42 -2.13
N ARG A 61 -18.44 -20.91 -2.91
CA ARG A 61 -18.39 -21.78 -4.12
C ARG A 61 -17.06 -22.50 -4.37
N GLU A 62 -17.12 -23.82 -4.57
CA GLU A 62 -15.94 -24.59 -4.98
C GLU A 62 -15.20 -23.91 -6.15
N PRO A 63 -13.86 -23.86 -6.10
CA PRO A 63 -13.08 -23.34 -7.21
C PRO A 63 -13.41 -24.11 -8.50
N PRO A 64 -13.41 -23.45 -9.66
CA PRO A 64 -13.69 -24.12 -10.92
C PRO A 64 -12.61 -25.17 -11.23
N ASN A 65 -12.99 -26.23 -11.96
CA ASN A 65 -12.00 -27.14 -12.54
C ASN A 65 -11.25 -26.42 -13.68
N VAL A 66 -9.92 -26.37 -13.58
CA VAL A 66 -9.04 -25.63 -14.51
C VAL A 66 -8.02 -26.54 -15.22
N ASP A 67 -8.15 -27.87 -15.12
CA ASP A 67 -7.13 -28.81 -15.59
C ASP A 67 -6.81 -28.65 -17.09
N ASP A 68 -7.80 -28.30 -17.90
CA ASP A 68 -7.64 -28.09 -19.34
C ASP A 68 -7.30 -26.63 -19.73
N GLN A 69 -7.39 -25.68 -18.80
CA GLN A 69 -7.21 -24.26 -19.09
C GLN A 69 -5.72 -23.89 -19.25
N ILE A 70 -5.47 -22.91 -20.12
CA ILE A 70 -4.15 -22.32 -20.33
C ILE A 70 -4.23 -20.83 -19.99
N PHE A 71 -3.46 -20.40 -19.00
CA PHE A 71 -3.32 -19.01 -18.61
C PHE A 71 -2.23 -18.34 -19.45
N ASN A 72 -2.57 -17.30 -20.21
CA ASN A 72 -1.60 -16.52 -20.97
C ASN A 72 -0.94 -15.47 -20.07
N LEU A 73 0.37 -15.62 -19.83
CA LEU A 73 1.15 -14.74 -18.95
C LEU A 73 1.49 -13.39 -19.61
N ASP A 74 1.70 -13.36 -20.92
CA ASP A 74 2.38 -12.23 -21.58
C ASP A 74 1.67 -10.88 -21.43
N PRO A 75 0.33 -10.78 -21.49
CA PRO A 75 -0.37 -9.52 -21.25
C PRO A 75 -0.14 -8.92 -19.85
N PHE A 76 0.16 -9.77 -18.86
CA PHE A 76 0.38 -9.35 -17.49
C PHE A 76 1.82 -8.89 -17.22
N LEU A 77 2.77 -9.22 -18.09
CA LEU A 77 4.17 -8.82 -17.91
C LEU A 77 4.33 -7.33 -18.22
N VAL A 78 4.88 -6.57 -17.28
CA VAL A 78 5.08 -5.13 -17.47
C VAL A 78 6.26 -4.88 -18.41
N LYS A 79 6.00 -4.13 -19.47
CA LYS A 79 6.99 -3.73 -20.47
C LYS A 79 7.38 -2.25 -20.27
N PRO A 80 8.53 -1.81 -20.84
CA PRO A 80 8.93 -0.40 -20.81
C PRO A 80 7.85 0.58 -21.30
N TYR A 81 7.09 0.18 -22.33
CA TYR A 81 5.99 0.95 -22.92
C TYR A 81 4.68 0.19 -22.77
N LYS A 82 3.55 0.91 -22.63
CA LYS A 82 2.21 0.32 -22.74
C LYS A 82 1.94 -0.05 -24.20
N ASN A 83 1.56 -1.29 -24.46
CA ASN A 83 1.09 -1.74 -25.76
C ASN A 83 -0.43 -1.94 -25.71
N GLN A 84 -1.19 -1.11 -26.45
CA GLN A 84 -2.65 -1.15 -26.40
C GLN A 84 -3.23 -2.53 -26.74
N LYS A 85 -2.61 -3.27 -27.68
CA LYS A 85 -3.06 -4.63 -28.06
C LYS A 85 -2.87 -5.64 -26.93
N GLU A 86 -1.85 -5.47 -26.10
CA GLU A 86 -1.60 -6.32 -24.93
C GLU A 86 -2.50 -5.89 -23.78
N MET A 87 -2.68 -4.59 -23.57
CA MET A 87 -3.60 -4.07 -22.55
C MET A 87 -5.04 -4.53 -22.78
N THR A 88 -5.49 -4.66 -24.03
CA THR A 88 -6.83 -5.20 -24.36
C THR A 88 -6.97 -6.70 -24.09
N GLN A 89 -5.88 -7.42 -23.84
CA GLN A 89 -5.92 -8.83 -23.44
C GLN A 89 -5.99 -9.01 -21.93
N LEU A 90 -5.75 -7.95 -21.15
CA LEU A 90 -6.01 -7.96 -19.71
C LEU A 90 -7.52 -7.92 -19.43
N PRO A 91 -7.98 -8.49 -18.30
CA PRO A 91 -9.36 -8.31 -17.87
C PRO A 91 -9.75 -6.83 -17.80
N ASP A 92 -10.95 -6.52 -18.30
CA ASP A 92 -11.49 -5.16 -18.21
C ASP A 92 -12.00 -4.92 -16.78
N LEU A 93 -11.18 -4.22 -16.00
CA LEU A 93 -11.47 -3.91 -14.59
C LEU A 93 -12.67 -2.97 -14.43
N VAL A 94 -13.08 -2.23 -15.47
CA VAL A 94 -14.28 -1.38 -15.44
C VAL A 94 -15.55 -2.22 -15.45
N LEU A 95 -15.50 -3.43 -16.03
CA LEU A 95 -16.64 -4.34 -16.10
C LEU A 95 -16.82 -5.20 -14.85
N LEU A 96 -15.84 -5.20 -13.93
CA LEU A 96 -15.98 -5.88 -12.65
C LEU A 96 -16.94 -5.12 -11.73
N GLU A 97 -17.70 -5.85 -10.92
CA GLU A 97 -18.44 -5.26 -9.81
C GLU A 97 -17.46 -4.79 -8.73
N TRP A 98 -17.69 -3.61 -8.15
CA TRP A 98 -16.83 -3.06 -7.10
C TRP A 98 -17.65 -2.79 -5.83
N PRO A 99 -17.08 -2.99 -4.63
CA PRO A 99 -17.75 -2.59 -3.40
C PRO A 99 -18.01 -1.08 -3.42
N PRO A 100 -19.08 -0.60 -2.76
CA PRO A 100 -19.27 0.82 -2.54
C PRO A 100 -18.02 1.42 -1.88
N MET A 101 -17.45 2.45 -2.50
CA MET A 101 -16.33 3.17 -1.91
C MET A 101 -16.81 3.93 -0.68
N LEU A 102 -16.08 3.78 0.42
CA LEU A 102 -16.32 4.50 1.66
C LEU A 102 -15.38 5.70 1.72
N TYR A 103 -15.92 6.86 2.08
CA TYR A 103 -15.20 8.13 2.11
C TYR A 103 -15.40 8.81 3.46
N ALA A 104 -14.44 9.64 3.85
CA ALA A 104 -14.63 10.58 4.93
C ALA A 104 -15.78 11.54 4.57
N SER A 105 -16.61 11.89 5.55
CA SER A 105 -17.75 12.79 5.36
C SER A 105 -17.35 14.23 5.05
N ARG A 106 -16.08 14.57 5.29
CA ARG A 106 -15.49 15.90 5.09
C ARG A 106 -14.07 15.73 4.54
N PRO A 107 -13.59 16.66 3.70
CA PRO A 107 -12.22 16.61 3.22
C PRO A 107 -11.24 16.85 4.35
N ALA A 108 -10.29 15.92 4.54
CA ALA A 108 -9.26 16.06 5.55
C ALA A 108 -8.50 17.39 5.39
N GLY A 109 -8.14 18.00 6.52
CA GLY A 109 -7.55 19.34 6.57
C GLY A 109 -8.53 20.51 6.46
N SER A 110 -9.84 20.28 6.40
CA SER A 110 -10.85 21.34 6.51
C SER A 110 -10.84 22.01 7.88
N MET A 111 -11.17 23.30 7.93
CA MET A 111 -11.41 24.04 9.18
C MET A 111 -12.90 24.13 9.51
N ASP A 112 -13.23 24.15 10.80
CA ASP A 112 -14.58 24.43 11.29
C ASP A 112 -14.88 25.95 11.32
N SER A 113 -16.10 26.32 11.73
CA SER A 113 -16.52 27.72 11.83
C SER A 113 -15.73 28.57 12.83
N SER A 114 -14.96 27.94 13.73
CA SER A 114 -14.06 28.62 14.67
C SER A 114 -12.64 28.82 14.11
N GLY A 115 -12.37 28.31 12.90
CA GLY A 115 -11.06 28.37 12.25
C GLY A 115 -10.08 27.31 12.74
N LEU A 116 -10.56 26.29 13.47
CA LEU A 116 -9.74 25.17 13.92
C LEU A 116 -9.81 24.02 12.91
N THR A 117 -8.68 23.36 12.67
CA THR A 117 -8.63 22.16 11.82
C THR A 117 -9.49 21.06 12.43
N VAL A 118 -10.41 20.51 11.63
CA VAL A 118 -11.27 19.41 12.04
C VAL A 118 -10.40 18.16 12.30
N PRO A 119 -10.56 17.48 13.45
CA PRO A 119 -9.81 16.27 13.75
C PRO A 119 -10.04 15.17 12.71
N LEU A 120 -9.01 14.37 12.43
CA LEU A 120 -9.15 13.18 11.60
C LEU A 120 -10.11 12.17 12.25
N PRO A 121 -10.77 11.33 11.43
CA PRO A 121 -11.57 10.21 11.92
C PRO A 121 -10.81 9.27 12.84
N ARG A 122 -11.56 8.45 13.58
CA ARG A 122 -10.97 7.40 14.44
C ARG A 122 -10.25 6.35 13.57
N PRO A 123 -9.29 5.60 14.14
CA PRO A 123 -8.64 4.50 13.43
C PRO A 123 -9.63 3.55 12.75
N PHE A 124 -9.26 3.07 11.56
CA PHE A 124 -10.07 2.21 10.68
C PHE A 124 -11.32 2.85 10.08
N GLU A 125 -11.56 4.15 10.28
CA GLU A 125 -12.52 4.92 9.49
C GLU A 125 -11.85 5.47 8.22
N PRO A 126 -12.61 5.65 7.12
CA PRO A 126 -12.07 6.30 5.93
C PRO A 126 -11.61 7.73 6.23
N VAL A 127 -10.40 8.05 5.81
CA VAL A 127 -9.73 9.32 6.14
C VAL A 127 -9.77 10.33 4.99
N MET A 128 -9.79 9.85 3.74
CA MET A 128 -9.92 10.70 2.55
C MET A 128 -11.38 10.89 2.15
N SER A 129 -11.74 12.12 1.76
CA SER A 129 -13.00 12.41 1.07
C SER A 129 -13.02 11.89 -0.37
N ARG A 130 -14.15 12.04 -1.06
CA ARG A 130 -14.30 11.59 -2.44
C ARG A 130 -13.33 12.31 -3.39
N GLY A 131 -13.22 13.62 -3.28
CA GLY A 131 -12.29 14.43 -4.08
C GLY A 131 -10.83 14.11 -3.78
N GLN A 132 -10.50 13.81 -2.53
CA GLN A 132 -9.15 13.42 -2.13
C GLN A 132 -8.76 12.05 -2.70
N VAL A 133 -9.65 11.05 -2.63
CA VAL A 133 -9.41 9.75 -3.28
C VAL A 133 -9.29 9.89 -4.79
N ALA A 134 -10.15 10.71 -5.42
CA ALA A 134 -10.10 10.96 -6.87
C ALA A 134 -8.77 11.61 -7.29
N LEU A 135 -8.31 12.61 -6.53
CA LEU A 135 -7.03 13.25 -6.76
C LEU A 135 -5.85 12.29 -6.57
N SER A 136 -5.82 11.50 -5.49
CA SER A 136 -4.77 10.50 -5.24
C SER A 136 -4.66 9.49 -6.39
N ARG A 137 -5.79 8.99 -6.91
CA ARG A 137 -5.80 8.15 -8.12
C ARG A 137 -5.26 8.87 -9.35
N ARG A 138 -5.67 10.13 -9.54
CA ARG A 138 -5.22 10.95 -10.67
C ARG A 138 -3.72 11.18 -10.64
N LEU A 139 -3.13 11.46 -9.47
CA LEU A 139 -1.69 11.62 -9.28
C LEU A 139 -0.92 10.34 -9.64
N LEU A 140 -1.37 9.18 -9.14
CA LEU A 140 -0.78 7.89 -9.49
C LEU A 140 -0.86 7.60 -10.99
N LYS A 141 -2.02 7.87 -11.60
CA LYS A 141 -2.23 7.71 -13.04
C LYS A 141 -1.31 8.60 -13.87
N VAL A 142 -1.20 9.89 -13.52
CA VAL A 142 -0.30 10.84 -14.19
C VAL A 142 1.14 10.36 -14.12
N PHE A 143 1.62 9.95 -12.93
CA PHE A 143 2.96 9.39 -12.79
C PHE A 143 3.15 8.13 -13.64
N SER A 144 2.22 7.18 -13.58
CA SER A 144 2.29 5.94 -14.35
C SER A 144 2.34 6.20 -15.84
N ASP A 145 1.44 7.03 -16.37
CA ASP A 145 1.38 7.35 -17.80
C ASP A 145 2.64 8.10 -18.26
N LEU A 146 3.21 8.96 -17.42
CA LEU A 146 4.49 9.62 -17.66
C LEU A 146 5.65 8.61 -17.76
N MET A 147 5.72 7.65 -16.85
CA MET A 147 6.73 6.59 -16.86
C MET A 147 6.62 5.71 -18.11
N PHE A 148 5.42 5.26 -18.46
CA PHE A 148 5.22 4.44 -19.66
C PHE A 148 5.50 5.20 -20.96
N SER A 149 5.11 6.47 -21.05
CA SER A 149 5.34 7.30 -22.24
C SER A 149 6.82 7.54 -22.52
N ASN A 150 7.67 7.38 -21.51
CA ASN A 150 9.12 7.55 -21.61
C ASN A 150 9.91 6.23 -21.58
N GLY A 151 9.24 5.08 -21.71
CA GLY A 151 9.91 3.78 -21.75
C GLY A 151 10.41 3.29 -20.40
N TYR A 152 9.81 3.76 -19.30
CA TYR A 152 10.19 3.42 -17.92
C TYR A 152 9.13 2.58 -17.20
N GLY A 153 8.13 2.07 -17.93
CA GLY A 153 7.00 1.30 -17.40
C GLY A 153 7.39 0.13 -16.48
N ASN A 154 8.51 -0.52 -16.78
CA ASN A 154 9.05 -1.67 -16.03
C ASN A 154 10.14 -1.30 -15.01
N ARG A 155 10.28 -0.01 -14.67
CA ARG A 155 11.29 0.53 -13.74
C ARG A 155 10.65 1.25 -12.55
N PHE A 156 9.37 0.98 -12.27
CA PHE A 156 8.67 1.40 -11.06
C PHE A 156 7.57 0.40 -10.70
N TRP A 157 7.10 0.41 -9.46
CA TRP A 157 5.89 -0.30 -9.04
C TRP A 157 5.15 0.46 -7.94
N ILE A 158 3.86 0.17 -7.75
CA ILE A 158 3.11 0.60 -6.57
C ILE A 158 3.74 -0.04 -5.33
N ASN A 159 3.93 0.74 -4.27
CA ASN A 159 4.66 0.31 -3.08
C ASN A 159 3.84 0.55 -1.81
N ALA A 160 4.39 0.15 -0.67
CA ALA A 160 3.89 0.43 0.67
C ALA A 160 2.36 0.20 0.84
N GLY A 161 1.63 1.16 1.42
CA GLY A 161 0.18 1.07 1.64
C GLY A 161 -0.61 0.85 0.34
N THR A 162 -0.12 1.41 -0.77
CA THR A 162 -0.73 1.23 -2.10
C THR A 162 -0.63 -0.21 -2.61
N LEU A 163 0.53 -0.86 -2.47
CA LEU A 163 0.70 -2.28 -2.84
C LEU A 163 -0.12 -3.20 -1.94
N VAL A 164 -0.12 -2.92 -0.64
CA VAL A 164 -0.90 -3.66 0.35
C VAL A 164 -2.39 -3.54 0.04
N GLY A 165 -2.86 -2.35 -0.30
CA GLY A 165 -4.22 -2.11 -0.75
C GLY A 165 -4.57 -2.91 -2.01
N SER A 166 -3.72 -2.87 -3.04
CA SER A 166 -3.91 -3.68 -4.25
C SER A 166 -4.02 -5.17 -3.91
N TYR A 167 -3.19 -5.67 -2.99
CA TYR A 167 -3.15 -7.08 -2.61
C TYR A 167 -4.29 -7.52 -1.70
N HIS A 168 -4.82 -6.65 -0.83
CA HIS A 168 -5.87 -7.01 0.13
C HIS A 168 -7.28 -6.54 -0.23
N HIS A 169 -7.39 -5.50 -1.07
CA HIS A 169 -8.66 -4.82 -1.38
C HIS A 169 -8.88 -4.58 -2.89
N HIS A 170 -7.89 -4.90 -3.74
CA HIS A 170 -7.82 -4.45 -5.14
C HIS A 170 -7.96 -2.93 -5.26
N ASN A 171 -7.65 -2.17 -4.21
CA ASN A 171 -7.92 -0.74 -4.09
C ASN A 171 -7.09 -0.12 -2.96
N PHE A 172 -7.34 1.13 -2.59
CA PHE A 172 -6.80 1.66 -1.33
C PHE A 172 -7.12 0.77 -0.13
N ILE A 173 -6.21 0.72 0.84
CA ILE A 173 -6.60 0.35 2.20
C ILE A 173 -7.60 1.43 2.65
N PRO A 174 -8.79 1.07 3.18
CA PRO A 174 -9.87 2.04 3.37
C PRO A 174 -9.56 3.24 4.28
N TRP A 175 -8.58 3.09 5.18
CA TRP A 175 -8.17 4.11 6.17
C TRP A 175 -6.75 4.65 5.92
N ASP A 176 -6.18 4.41 4.75
CA ASP A 176 -4.88 4.92 4.34
C ASP A 176 -5.01 6.35 3.79
N ASP A 177 -3.98 7.17 3.97
CA ASP A 177 -4.06 8.61 3.70
C ASP A 177 -3.17 9.11 2.55
N ASP A 178 -2.45 8.24 1.85
CA ASP A 178 -1.58 8.62 0.73
C ASP A 178 -1.47 7.53 -0.35
N VAL A 179 -0.55 7.74 -1.29
CA VAL A 179 -0.22 6.79 -2.37
C VAL A 179 1.29 6.76 -2.54
N ASP A 180 1.85 5.58 -2.73
CA ASP A 180 3.28 5.32 -2.82
C ASP A 180 3.66 4.57 -4.10
N VAL A 181 4.79 4.97 -4.67
CA VAL A 181 5.51 4.21 -5.69
C VAL A 181 6.98 4.07 -5.32
N LEU A 182 7.61 3.04 -5.85
CA LEU A 182 9.05 2.84 -5.77
C LEU A 182 9.60 2.79 -7.20
N ALA A 183 10.49 3.72 -7.54
CA ALA A 183 11.05 3.89 -8.88
C ALA A 183 12.57 3.70 -8.89
N ASP A 184 13.14 3.38 -10.05
CA ASP A 184 14.57 3.16 -10.15
C ASP A 184 15.36 4.46 -9.89
N VAL A 185 16.33 4.43 -8.99
CA VAL A 185 17.12 5.61 -8.63
C VAL A 185 17.85 6.23 -9.83
N GLU A 186 18.27 5.42 -10.81
CA GLU A 186 18.95 5.93 -12.01
C GLU A 186 18.04 6.85 -12.84
N LEU A 187 16.72 6.71 -12.69
CA LEU A 187 15.73 7.53 -13.38
C LEU A 187 15.37 8.81 -12.63
N ARG A 188 15.77 8.98 -11.37
CA ARG A 188 15.39 10.14 -10.55
C ARG A 188 15.63 11.49 -11.23
N PRO A 189 16.83 11.79 -11.79
CA PRO A 189 17.04 13.07 -12.46
C PRO A 189 16.12 13.26 -13.67
N LYS A 190 15.80 12.18 -14.39
CA LYS A 190 14.90 12.23 -15.55
C LYS A 190 13.45 12.43 -15.13
N ILE A 191 13.00 11.74 -14.09
CA ILE A 191 11.65 11.90 -13.51
C ILE A 191 11.43 13.34 -13.06
N GLN A 192 12.41 13.94 -12.37
CA GLN A 192 12.34 15.34 -11.95
C GLN A 192 12.25 16.32 -13.13
N LEU A 193 12.99 16.08 -14.21
CA LEU A 193 12.87 16.86 -15.45
C LEU A 193 11.49 16.71 -16.10
N LEU A 194 10.93 15.50 -16.09
CA LEU A 194 9.59 15.25 -16.62
C LEU A 194 8.50 15.96 -15.79
N PHE A 195 8.64 16.03 -14.46
CA PHE A 195 7.71 16.81 -13.63
C PHE A 195 7.69 18.29 -13.96
N LYS A 196 8.83 18.88 -14.35
CA LYS A 196 8.87 20.28 -14.82
C LYS A 196 8.04 20.53 -16.08
N GLN A 197 7.78 19.50 -16.88
CA GLN A 197 6.92 19.61 -18.06
C GLN A 197 5.43 19.62 -17.71
N LEU A 198 5.06 19.21 -16.48
CA LEU A 198 3.67 19.17 -16.01
C LEU A 198 3.25 20.45 -15.28
N GLU A 199 4.18 21.37 -15.04
CA GLU A 199 3.90 22.67 -14.43
C GLU A 199 3.06 23.56 -15.38
N PRO A 200 2.16 24.40 -14.85
CA PRO A 200 1.91 24.64 -13.42
C PRO A 200 0.88 23.70 -12.78
N GLU A 201 0.22 22.82 -13.55
CA GLU A 201 -0.91 22.03 -13.05
C GLU A 201 -0.48 20.99 -12.02
N TYR A 202 0.64 20.31 -12.29
CA TYR A 202 1.29 19.41 -11.35
C TYR A 202 2.66 19.97 -10.99
N GLN A 203 2.99 19.87 -9.71
CA GLN A 203 4.22 20.37 -9.13
C GLN A 203 4.88 19.24 -8.34
N ALA A 204 6.19 19.32 -8.20
CA ALA A 204 6.94 18.34 -7.45
C ALA A 204 7.88 19.00 -6.44
N TYR A 205 8.08 18.33 -5.32
CA TYR A 205 9.08 18.71 -4.33
C TYR A 205 10.13 17.60 -4.21
N SER A 206 11.40 17.99 -4.36
CA SER A 206 12.53 17.06 -4.24
C SER A 206 13.10 17.08 -2.84
N MET A 207 13.02 15.94 -2.15
CA MET A 207 13.62 15.73 -0.84
C MET A 207 15.04 15.17 -0.99
N TYR A 208 15.69 14.80 0.11
CA TYR A 208 17.02 14.19 0.07
C TYR A 208 17.04 12.87 -0.75
N ALA A 209 16.13 11.93 -0.43
CA ALA A 209 16.10 10.59 -1.01
C ALA A 209 14.75 10.20 -1.65
N ARG A 210 13.77 11.10 -1.63
CA ARG A 210 12.40 10.89 -2.12
C ARG A 210 11.93 12.14 -2.85
N ASP A 211 10.89 11.99 -3.66
CA ASP A 211 10.21 13.12 -4.29
C ASP A 211 8.70 13.01 -4.04
N LYS A 212 8.01 14.15 -4.06
CA LYS A 212 6.55 14.21 -3.93
C LYS A 212 5.96 14.87 -5.16
N LEU A 213 4.90 14.28 -5.73
CA LEU A 213 4.14 14.84 -6.85
C LEU A 213 2.74 15.24 -6.36
N PHE A 214 2.35 16.47 -6.60
CA PHE A 214 1.05 17.02 -6.17
C PHE A 214 0.50 17.97 -7.23
N THR A 215 -0.74 18.40 -7.05
CA THR A 215 -1.34 19.43 -7.91
C THR A 215 -1.07 20.82 -7.37
N LYS A 216 -1.22 21.84 -8.22
CA LYS A 216 -1.33 23.22 -7.73
C LYS A 216 -2.41 23.33 -6.65
N VAL A 217 -2.20 24.26 -5.73
CA VAL A 217 -3.14 24.54 -4.64
C VAL A 217 -4.22 25.51 -5.13
N ASN A 218 -5.47 25.29 -4.70
CA ASN A 218 -6.54 26.28 -4.84
C ASN A 218 -6.55 27.24 -3.63
N ASN A 219 -6.92 28.51 -3.84
CA ASN A 219 -7.00 29.55 -2.79
C ASN A 219 -7.89 29.14 -1.60
N ASP A 220 -8.80 28.18 -1.81
CA ASP A 220 -9.73 27.68 -0.80
C ASP A 220 -9.28 26.36 -0.15
N SER A 221 -7.97 26.17 0.02
CA SER A 221 -7.37 24.92 0.50
C SER A 221 -7.80 24.47 1.90
N ARG A 222 -8.58 25.26 2.65
CA ARG A 222 -9.02 24.95 4.02
C ARG A 222 -10.53 24.92 4.23
N SER A 223 -11.34 25.12 3.19
CA SER A 223 -12.80 25.04 3.31
C SER A 223 -13.33 23.61 3.47
N GLU A 224 -14.64 23.47 3.62
CA GLU A 224 -15.32 22.18 3.57
C GLU A 224 -15.58 21.71 2.13
N ILE A 225 -15.19 22.49 1.11
CA ILE A 225 -15.41 22.14 -0.30
C ILE A 225 -14.40 21.08 -0.74
N ASP A 226 -14.91 19.96 -1.24
CA ASP A 226 -14.13 18.77 -1.62
C ASP A 226 -13.59 18.87 -3.06
N PHE A 227 -12.68 19.83 -3.29
CA PHE A 227 -12.01 19.98 -4.58
C PHE A 227 -10.93 18.91 -4.79
N GLU A 228 -10.76 18.47 -6.04
CA GLU A 228 -9.64 17.61 -6.46
C GLU A 228 -8.34 18.42 -6.65
N TYR A 229 -7.95 19.19 -5.63
CA TYR A 229 -6.66 19.91 -5.57
C TYR A 229 -5.93 19.58 -4.27
N SER A 230 -4.61 19.62 -4.33
CA SER A 230 -3.76 19.50 -3.16
C SER A 230 -3.93 20.74 -2.27
N ARG A 231 -3.81 20.55 -0.96
CA ARG A 231 -4.18 21.51 0.08
C ARG A 231 -2.99 21.77 1.01
N ILE A 232 -2.89 22.99 1.52
CA ILE A 232 -1.85 23.35 2.50
C ILE A 232 -2.37 23.00 3.90
N VAL A 233 -2.00 21.80 4.34
CA VAL A 233 -2.48 21.18 5.58
C VAL A 233 -1.38 20.95 6.61
N SER A 234 -0.11 21.15 6.24
CA SER A 234 1.04 21.14 7.14
C SER A 234 2.00 22.30 6.82
N ASP A 235 3.04 22.47 7.64
CA ASP A 235 4.10 23.47 7.42
C ASP A 235 5.16 23.00 6.41
N ASN A 236 5.00 21.81 5.83
CA ASN A 236 5.91 21.31 4.81
C ASN A 236 5.74 22.07 3.48
N PRO A 237 6.79 22.12 2.65
CA PRO A 237 6.76 22.83 1.38
C PRO A 237 5.94 22.13 0.28
N TRP A 238 5.28 21.01 0.59
CA TRP A 238 4.39 20.28 -0.31
C TRP A 238 2.97 20.20 0.27
N PRO A 239 1.94 20.45 -0.56
CA PRO A 239 0.55 20.25 -0.18
C PRO A 239 0.13 18.78 -0.32
N TRP A 240 -0.91 18.38 0.42
CA TRP A 240 -1.51 17.04 0.38
C TRP A 240 -2.96 17.12 -0.14
N PRO A 241 -3.50 16.16 -0.92
CA PRO A 241 -2.89 14.89 -1.34
C PRO A 241 -1.68 15.03 -2.26
N PHE A 242 -0.74 14.09 -2.10
CA PHE A 242 0.44 13.91 -2.96
C PHE A 242 0.63 12.42 -3.28
N LEU A 243 1.42 12.14 -4.30
CA LEU A 243 2.04 10.84 -4.55
C LEU A 243 3.45 10.86 -3.97
N ASP A 244 3.76 9.93 -3.08
CA ASP A 244 5.10 9.70 -2.54
C ASP A 244 5.91 8.79 -3.47
N ILE A 245 7.11 9.25 -3.83
CA ILE A 245 8.01 8.56 -4.76
C ILE A 245 9.28 8.20 -4.02
N GLY A 246 9.36 6.94 -3.61
CA GLY A 246 10.58 6.31 -3.16
C GLY A 246 11.47 5.90 -4.34
N TYR A 247 12.75 5.67 -4.06
CA TYR A 247 13.69 5.16 -5.05
C TYR A 247 14.32 3.86 -4.60
N TYR A 248 14.58 2.94 -5.53
CA TYR A 248 15.30 1.70 -5.28
C TYR A 248 16.58 1.61 -6.09
N GLU A 249 17.50 0.79 -5.61
CA GLU A 249 18.69 0.35 -6.33
C GLU A 249 18.75 -1.18 -6.37
N VAL A 250 19.33 -1.73 -7.44
CA VAL A 250 19.59 -3.17 -7.57
C VAL A 250 21.07 -3.41 -7.40
N ARG A 251 21.44 -4.29 -6.47
CA ARG A 251 22.81 -4.74 -6.22
C ARG A 251 22.82 -6.27 -6.22
N ASP A 252 23.42 -6.86 -7.25
CA ASP A 252 23.45 -8.30 -7.47
C ASP A 252 22.02 -8.92 -7.47
N ALA A 253 21.75 -9.82 -6.52
CA ALA A 253 20.46 -10.50 -6.36
C ALA A 253 19.52 -9.83 -5.34
N ILE A 254 19.87 -8.62 -4.87
CA ILE A 254 19.13 -7.87 -3.87
C ILE A 254 18.69 -6.52 -4.46
N THR A 255 17.45 -6.14 -4.19
CA THR A 255 16.92 -4.80 -4.49
C THR A 255 16.65 -4.10 -3.17
N CYS A 256 17.09 -2.86 -3.02
CA CYS A 256 16.98 -2.09 -1.79
C CYS A 256 16.31 -0.74 -2.05
N GLU A 257 15.36 -0.37 -1.21
CA GLU A 257 14.86 1.00 -1.15
C GLU A 257 15.94 1.91 -0.57
N ILE A 258 16.16 3.06 -1.21
CA ILE A 258 16.98 4.13 -0.69
C ILE A 258 16.23 4.75 0.49
N PRO A 259 16.76 4.62 1.72
CA PRO A 259 16.00 5.00 2.87
C PRO A 259 15.91 6.52 2.97
N TRP A 260 14.78 7.02 3.50
CA TRP A 260 14.71 8.40 3.99
C TRP A 260 15.80 8.61 5.06
N ILE A 261 15.90 7.69 6.03
CA ILE A 261 16.85 7.77 7.15
C ILE A 261 18.07 6.88 6.84
N PRO A 262 19.29 7.43 6.74
CA PRO A 262 20.49 6.64 6.52
C PRO A 262 20.60 5.46 7.49
N GLY A 263 20.81 4.25 6.95
CA GLY A 263 20.97 3.02 7.73
C GLY A 263 19.69 2.19 7.97
N GLN A 264 18.52 2.63 7.50
CA GLN A 264 17.24 1.91 7.63
C GLN A 264 16.67 1.47 6.27
N SER A 265 17.51 0.96 5.37
CA SER A 265 17.07 0.50 4.05
C SER A 265 16.26 -0.80 4.14
N ALA A 266 15.10 -0.82 3.48
CA ALA A 266 14.35 -2.05 3.25
C ALA A 266 14.89 -2.74 1.99
N CYS A 267 15.48 -3.91 2.17
CA CYS A 267 15.99 -4.74 1.08
C CYS A 267 15.19 -6.02 0.92
N PHE A 268 14.99 -6.45 -0.31
CA PHE A 268 14.25 -7.64 -0.70
C PHE A 268 14.96 -8.39 -1.83
N PRO A 269 14.75 -9.71 -1.96
CA PRO A 269 15.32 -10.45 -3.08
C PRO A 269 14.84 -9.85 -4.41
N THR A 270 15.75 -9.58 -5.35
CA THR A 270 15.42 -9.11 -6.70
C THR A 270 14.43 -10.05 -7.39
N SER A 271 14.53 -11.35 -7.08
CA SER A 271 13.61 -12.37 -7.58
C SER A 271 12.18 -12.28 -7.04
N ALA A 272 11.93 -11.55 -5.95
CA ALA A 272 10.59 -11.28 -5.44
C ALA A 272 9.90 -10.13 -6.21
N VAL A 273 10.69 -9.24 -6.80
CA VAL A 273 10.22 -8.08 -7.57
C VAL A 273 10.04 -8.46 -9.04
N PHE A 274 11.12 -8.93 -9.68
CA PHE A 274 11.20 -8.99 -11.13
C PHE A 274 10.93 -10.39 -11.72
N PRO A 275 10.36 -10.47 -12.94
CA PRO A 275 9.82 -9.36 -13.71
C PRO A 275 8.60 -8.74 -13.01
N LEU A 276 8.26 -7.49 -13.32
CA LEU A 276 7.06 -6.86 -12.80
C LEU A 276 5.82 -7.40 -13.52
N ILE A 277 4.70 -7.44 -12.82
CA ILE A 277 3.39 -7.81 -13.36
C ILE A 277 2.38 -6.66 -13.18
N PHE A 278 1.36 -6.60 -14.03
CA PHE A 278 0.23 -5.71 -13.83
C PHE A 278 -0.72 -6.28 -12.77
N ARG A 279 -1.17 -5.41 -11.86
CA ARG A 279 -2.19 -5.73 -10.87
C ARG A 279 -3.28 -4.66 -10.77
N PRO A 280 -4.49 -5.03 -10.33
CA PRO A 280 -5.59 -4.09 -10.15
C PRO A 280 -5.32 -3.12 -9.00
N PHE A 281 -5.62 -1.84 -9.22
CA PHE A 281 -5.80 -0.84 -8.16
C PHE A 281 -6.98 0.05 -8.53
N GLY A 282 -8.17 -0.35 -8.09
CA GLY A 282 -9.44 0.08 -8.65
C GLY A 282 -9.59 -0.42 -10.10
N ALA A 283 -10.16 0.43 -10.95
CA ALA A 283 -10.43 0.11 -12.35
C ALA A 283 -9.21 0.26 -13.28
N GLU A 284 -7.99 0.33 -12.73
CA GLU A 284 -6.75 0.60 -13.46
C GLU A 284 -5.69 -0.46 -13.14
N TRP A 285 -4.80 -0.70 -14.11
CA TRP A 285 -3.70 -1.66 -14.00
C TRP A 285 -2.38 -0.94 -13.72
N TYR A 286 -1.66 -1.37 -12.67
CA TYR A 286 -0.36 -0.80 -12.31
C TYR A 286 0.74 -1.86 -12.15
N PRO A 287 2.01 -1.51 -12.41
CA PRO A 287 3.12 -2.41 -12.15
C PRO A 287 3.25 -2.75 -10.65
N ALA A 288 3.47 -4.03 -10.37
CA ALA A 288 3.66 -4.58 -9.04
C ALA A 288 4.74 -5.69 -9.04
N PRO A 289 5.38 -5.98 -7.90
CA PRO A 289 6.25 -7.14 -7.73
C PRO A 289 5.54 -8.44 -8.14
N SER A 290 6.24 -9.36 -8.81
CA SER A 290 5.65 -10.65 -9.23
C SER A 290 5.48 -11.67 -8.10
N ASN A 291 6.11 -11.45 -6.95
CA ASN A 291 5.96 -12.26 -5.75
C ASN A 291 5.68 -11.36 -4.54
N ILE A 292 4.46 -10.81 -4.51
CA ILE A 292 4.02 -9.88 -3.48
C ILE A 292 4.13 -10.46 -2.08
N PRO A 293 3.76 -11.73 -1.82
CA PRO A 293 4.07 -12.37 -0.55
C PRO A 293 5.54 -12.20 -0.14
N ALA A 294 6.48 -12.69 -0.95
CA ALA A 294 7.90 -12.59 -0.61
C ALA A 294 8.35 -11.13 -0.41
N TYR A 295 7.90 -10.21 -1.27
CA TYR A 295 8.18 -8.79 -1.17
C TYR A 295 7.70 -8.19 0.16
N LEU A 296 6.41 -8.35 0.47
CA LEU A 296 5.81 -7.82 1.69
C LEU A 296 6.47 -8.41 2.94
N SER A 297 6.89 -9.68 2.90
CA SER A 297 7.54 -10.29 4.08
C SER A 297 8.92 -9.73 4.36
N SER A 298 9.60 -9.18 3.36
CA SER A 298 10.88 -8.52 3.54
C SER A 298 10.72 -7.11 4.13
N VAL A 299 9.67 -6.39 3.73
CA VAL A 299 9.43 -5.01 4.17
C VAL A 299 8.74 -4.97 5.54
N TYR A 300 7.92 -5.97 5.84
CA TYR A 300 6.98 -5.91 6.92
C TYR A 300 7.05 -7.10 7.89
N ARG A 301 6.56 -6.89 9.10
CA ARG A 301 6.32 -7.96 10.08
C ARG A 301 5.00 -8.66 9.78
N MET A 302 5.07 -9.98 9.74
CA MET A 302 3.97 -10.87 9.34
C MET A 302 2.98 -11.08 10.48
N ARG A 303 1.80 -10.46 10.40
CA ARG A 303 0.70 -10.62 11.38
C ARG A 303 -0.65 -10.59 10.66
N SER A 304 -1.64 -11.35 11.14
CA SER A 304 -3.04 -11.37 10.67
C SER A 304 -3.85 -10.10 11.02
N SER A 305 -3.18 -9.07 11.52
CA SER A 305 -3.83 -7.85 12.03
C SER A 305 -3.96 -6.78 10.95
N CYS A 306 -4.99 -5.95 11.10
CA CYS A 306 -5.12 -4.68 10.41
C CYS A 306 -4.60 -3.58 11.31
N VAL A 307 -3.88 -2.62 10.72
CA VAL A 307 -3.22 -1.54 11.47
C VAL A 307 -3.54 -0.18 10.87
N THR A 308 -3.63 0.83 11.73
CA THR A 308 -3.42 2.23 11.35
C THR A 308 -2.05 2.64 11.89
N PHE A 309 -1.25 3.29 11.05
CA PHE A 309 0.06 3.76 11.47
C PHE A 309 -0.06 5.02 12.32
N GLY A 310 0.90 5.20 13.23
CA GLY A 310 0.96 6.37 14.10
C GLY A 310 1.51 7.61 13.41
N TYR A 311 1.48 7.69 12.08
CA TYR A 311 1.91 8.84 11.30
C TYR A 311 0.80 9.19 10.32
N SER A 312 0.47 10.48 10.22
CA SER A 312 -0.45 10.98 9.20
C SER A 312 0.31 11.76 8.15
N HIS A 313 0.20 11.33 6.91
CA HIS A 313 0.77 12.02 5.74
C HIS A 313 -0.03 13.28 5.40
N ILE A 314 -1.29 13.36 5.84
CA ILE A 314 -2.11 14.58 5.73
C ILE A 314 -1.44 15.74 6.48
N PHE A 315 -1.07 15.54 7.74
CA PHE A 315 -0.51 16.60 8.59
C PHE A 315 1.02 16.51 8.74
N GLU A 316 1.64 15.47 8.18
CA GLU A 316 3.09 15.18 8.27
C GLU A 316 3.58 15.13 9.73
N GLN A 317 2.78 14.51 10.61
CA GLN A 317 3.04 14.41 12.05
C GLN A 317 2.50 13.10 12.64
N GLU A 318 2.83 12.87 13.91
CA GLU A 318 2.29 11.73 14.66
C GLU A 318 0.74 11.75 14.72
N SER A 319 0.16 10.55 14.65
CA SER A 319 -1.28 10.30 14.62
C SER A 319 -1.64 9.06 15.47
N GLN A 320 -2.93 8.73 15.52
CA GLN A 320 -3.45 7.61 16.29
C GLN A 320 -3.08 6.27 15.62
N ALA A 321 -2.24 5.49 16.31
CA ALA A 321 -1.99 4.10 15.95
C ALA A 321 -3.04 3.17 16.58
N ALA A 322 -3.48 2.16 15.82
CA ALA A 322 -4.36 1.11 16.31
C ALA A 322 -4.10 -0.22 15.61
N ARG A 323 -4.53 -1.30 16.25
CA ARG A 323 -4.41 -2.67 15.75
C ARG A 323 -5.65 -3.48 16.11
N VAL A 324 -6.17 -4.22 15.14
CA VAL A 324 -7.24 -5.21 15.34
C VAL A 324 -6.98 -6.44 14.47
N PRO A 325 -7.49 -7.64 14.81
CA PRO A 325 -7.53 -8.73 13.83
C PRO A 325 -8.34 -8.30 12.61
N CYS A 326 -7.80 -8.46 11.40
CA CYS A 326 -8.46 -7.92 10.20
C CYS A 326 -9.86 -8.52 9.97
N HIS A 327 -10.11 -9.76 10.38
CA HIS A 327 -11.44 -10.39 10.27
C HIS A 327 -12.54 -9.59 11.00
N THR A 328 -12.19 -8.80 12.01
CA THR A 328 -13.13 -7.94 12.74
C THR A 328 -13.65 -6.78 11.90
N LEU A 329 -12.96 -6.47 10.80
CA LEU A 329 -13.32 -5.40 9.86
C LEU A 329 -14.02 -5.94 8.60
N ALA A 330 -14.12 -7.26 8.44
CA ALA A 330 -14.62 -7.90 7.22
C ALA A 330 -16.11 -7.65 6.94
N ASN A 331 -16.88 -7.17 7.93
CA ASN A 331 -18.26 -6.74 7.75
C ASN A 331 -18.41 -5.29 7.29
N ARG A 332 -17.31 -4.53 7.29
CA ARG A 332 -17.25 -3.13 6.87
C ARG A 332 -16.53 -2.98 5.54
N TYR A 333 -15.47 -3.76 5.35
CA TYR A 333 -14.60 -3.67 4.19
C TYR A 333 -14.48 -5.03 3.52
N ALA A 334 -14.47 -5.01 2.19
CA ALA A 334 -14.21 -6.19 1.40
C ALA A 334 -12.71 -6.52 1.43
N PHE A 335 -12.38 -7.81 1.40
CA PHE A 335 -11.02 -8.29 1.37
C PHE A 335 -10.84 -9.40 0.34
N ILE A 336 -9.62 -9.57 -0.14
CA ILE A 336 -9.27 -10.59 -1.13
C ILE A 336 -8.95 -11.91 -0.44
N LYS A 337 -9.55 -12.99 -0.95
CA LYS A 337 -9.11 -14.37 -0.73
C LYS A 337 -8.29 -14.82 -1.94
N HIS A 338 -7.06 -15.24 -1.69
CA HIS A 338 -6.16 -15.81 -2.69
C HIS A 338 -6.32 -17.33 -2.74
N ILE A 339 -6.39 -17.90 -3.93
CA ILE A 339 -6.52 -19.33 -4.17
C ILE A 339 -5.55 -19.69 -5.30
N VAL A 340 -4.44 -20.30 -4.93
CA VAL A 340 -3.40 -20.68 -5.88
C VAL A 340 -3.77 -21.97 -6.60
N PHE A 341 -3.62 -21.97 -7.92
CA PHE A 341 -3.77 -23.14 -8.77
C PHE A 341 -2.40 -23.63 -9.28
N PRO A 342 -1.72 -24.53 -8.54
CA PRO A 342 -0.36 -24.95 -8.88
C PRO A 342 -0.26 -25.81 -10.15
N HIS A 343 -1.38 -26.38 -10.60
CA HIS A 343 -1.46 -27.30 -11.74
C HIS A 343 -2.03 -26.66 -13.01
N MET A 344 -2.57 -25.43 -12.94
CA MET A 344 -3.03 -24.71 -14.13
C MET A 344 -1.84 -24.44 -15.06
N ARG A 345 -2.01 -24.72 -16.36
CA ARG A 345 -0.94 -24.52 -17.35
C ARG A 345 -0.77 -23.02 -17.61
N VAL A 346 0.47 -22.55 -17.57
CA VAL A 346 0.84 -21.17 -17.92
C VAL A 346 1.56 -21.19 -19.26
N ALA A 347 1.13 -20.34 -20.19
CA ALA A 347 1.79 -20.10 -21.48
C ALA A 347 2.44 -18.71 -21.51
N SER A 348 3.57 -18.60 -22.18
CA SER A 348 4.29 -17.35 -22.43
C SER A 348 5.15 -17.54 -23.67
N GLU A 349 5.41 -16.46 -24.42
CA GLU A 349 6.43 -16.41 -25.47
C GLU A 349 7.83 -16.83 -24.95
N ASN A 350 8.08 -16.70 -23.64
CA ASN A 350 9.29 -17.18 -22.99
C ASN A 350 9.02 -18.42 -22.13
N ASP A 351 9.43 -19.58 -22.61
CA ASP A 351 9.31 -20.89 -21.94
C ASP A 351 9.95 -20.95 -20.54
N THR A 352 10.90 -20.06 -20.24
CA THR A 352 11.49 -19.98 -18.90
C THR A 352 10.53 -19.27 -17.94
N LEU A 353 9.85 -18.22 -18.40
CA LEU A 353 8.86 -17.49 -17.60
C LEU A 353 7.63 -18.35 -17.32
N SER A 354 7.14 -19.13 -18.28
CA SER A 354 5.98 -20.02 -18.06
C SER A 354 6.18 -21.01 -16.91
N LYS A 355 7.43 -21.48 -16.70
CA LYS A 355 7.80 -22.37 -15.59
C LYS A 355 7.94 -21.65 -14.24
N MET A 356 8.15 -20.33 -14.27
CA MET A 356 8.38 -19.50 -13.08
C MET A 356 7.09 -18.98 -12.45
N PHE A 357 5.97 -19.01 -13.16
CA PHE A 357 4.68 -18.50 -12.68
C PHE A 357 3.70 -19.63 -12.36
N LEU A 358 2.81 -19.32 -11.42
CA LEU A 358 1.57 -20.01 -11.11
C LEU A 358 0.41 -19.02 -11.35
N VAL A 359 -0.81 -19.51 -11.23
CA VAL A 359 -2.01 -18.69 -11.32
C VAL A 359 -2.66 -18.59 -9.94
N ASP A 360 -3.06 -17.38 -9.57
CA ASP A 360 -3.81 -17.08 -8.35
C ASP A 360 -5.19 -16.57 -8.73
N LEU A 361 -6.23 -17.21 -8.19
CA LEU A 361 -7.60 -16.72 -8.26
C LEU A 361 -7.86 -15.82 -7.05
N GLU A 362 -8.00 -14.54 -7.32
CA GLU A 362 -8.26 -13.54 -6.30
C GLU A 362 -9.77 -13.25 -6.24
N ARG A 363 -10.38 -13.59 -5.09
CA ARG A 363 -11.81 -13.40 -4.83
C ARG A 363 -12.00 -12.23 -3.87
N LEU A 364 -12.57 -11.12 -4.33
CA LEU A 364 -12.94 -10.03 -3.43
C LEU A 364 -14.25 -10.37 -2.73
N VAL A 365 -14.22 -10.47 -1.40
CA VAL A 365 -15.35 -10.95 -0.59
C VAL A 365 -15.64 -10.00 0.57
N ILE A 366 -16.90 -9.92 1.00
CA ILE A 366 -17.33 -9.13 2.15
C ILE A 366 -18.25 -9.95 3.06
N LYS A 367 -18.13 -9.76 4.37
CA LYS A 367 -19.00 -10.44 5.34
C LYS A 367 -20.30 -9.66 5.50
N THR A 368 -21.42 -10.32 5.26
CA THR A 368 -22.77 -9.79 5.44
C THR A 368 -23.45 -10.46 6.63
N LYS A 369 -24.70 -10.07 6.93
CA LYS A 369 -25.51 -10.73 7.97
C LYS A 369 -25.82 -12.20 7.62
N ASP A 370 -25.91 -12.50 6.32
CA ASP A 370 -26.28 -13.82 5.80
C ASP A 370 -25.06 -14.71 5.50
N GLY A 371 -23.85 -14.23 5.84
CA GLY A 371 -22.59 -14.89 5.56
C GLY A 371 -21.72 -14.11 4.57
N TRP A 372 -20.79 -14.78 3.91
CA TRP A 372 -19.88 -14.12 2.97
C TRP A 372 -20.51 -13.94 1.60
N SER A 373 -20.37 -12.74 1.06
CA SER A 373 -20.75 -12.41 -0.31
C SER A 373 -19.50 -12.26 -1.16
N LEU A 374 -19.50 -12.91 -2.33
CA LEU A 374 -18.52 -12.67 -3.38
C LEU A 374 -18.91 -11.39 -4.12
N ILE A 375 -17.95 -10.50 -4.35
CA ILE A 375 -18.12 -9.28 -5.13
C ILE A 375 -17.63 -9.51 -6.56
N HIS A 376 -16.37 -9.92 -6.71
CA HIS A 376 -15.82 -10.30 -8.00
C HIS A 376 -14.68 -11.29 -7.85
N GLU A 377 -14.26 -11.85 -8.98
CA GLU A 377 -13.10 -12.73 -9.11
C GLU A 377 -12.20 -12.23 -10.24
N THR A 378 -10.89 -12.41 -10.09
CA THR A 378 -9.92 -12.16 -11.16
C THR A 378 -8.77 -13.16 -11.08
N TRP A 379 -8.21 -13.51 -12.23
CA TRP A 379 -7.09 -14.44 -12.35
C TRP A 379 -5.81 -13.65 -12.58
N LEU A 380 -4.84 -13.79 -11.69
CA LEU A 380 -3.57 -13.08 -11.75
C LEU A 380 -2.39 -14.06 -11.75
N PRO A 381 -1.29 -13.74 -12.45
CA PRO A 381 -0.08 -14.52 -12.34
C PRO A 381 0.61 -14.22 -11.00
N ILE A 382 1.16 -15.25 -10.36
CA ILE A 382 2.02 -15.12 -9.19
C ILE A 382 3.27 -15.98 -9.34
N LYS A 383 4.43 -15.46 -8.98
CA LYS A 383 5.68 -16.19 -9.19
C LYS A 383 5.83 -17.36 -8.21
N ARG A 384 6.10 -18.56 -8.74
CA ARG A 384 6.13 -19.87 -8.06
C ARG A 384 7.02 -19.94 -6.82
N LYS A 385 8.17 -19.25 -6.80
CA LYS A 385 9.32 -19.60 -5.95
C LYS A 385 9.11 -19.44 -4.43
N THR A 386 7.93 -19.06 -3.91
CA THR A 386 7.81 -18.79 -2.46
C THR A 386 6.41 -18.89 -1.83
N LEU A 387 5.45 -19.59 -2.44
CA LEU A 387 4.22 -19.97 -1.73
C LEU A 387 4.44 -21.09 -0.71
N LEU A 388 5.53 -21.86 -0.85
CA LEU A 388 5.87 -22.97 0.04
C LEU A 388 6.55 -22.55 1.37
N ASN A 389 7.04 -21.31 1.47
CA ASN A 389 7.84 -20.82 2.62
C ASN A 389 7.28 -19.55 3.29
N SER A 390 6.11 -19.05 2.86
CA SER A 390 5.51 -17.84 3.42
C SER A 390 4.29 -18.18 4.28
N SER A 391 4.35 -17.83 5.56
CA SER A 391 3.27 -17.99 6.52
C SER A 391 2.46 -16.70 6.63
N GLY A 392 1.54 -16.46 5.69
CA GLY A 392 0.37 -15.56 5.82
C GLY A 392 0.63 -14.06 6.02
N TYR A 393 -0.08 -13.21 5.27
CA TYR A 393 0.01 -11.75 5.41
C TYR A 393 -1.35 -11.22 5.87
N GLY A 394 -1.38 -10.49 6.98
CA GLY A 394 -2.37 -9.44 7.21
C GLY A 394 -1.75 -8.07 6.88
N VAL A 395 -2.53 -7.00 7.04
CA VAL A 395 -2.08 -5.64 6.70
C VAL A 395 -0.85 -5.29 7.55
N PRO A 396 0.28 -4.95 6.91
CA PRO A 396 1.59 -5.11 7.53
C PRO A 396 1.96 -4.05 8.56
N GLU A 397 2.99 -4.32 9.38
CA GLU A 397 3.76 -3.31 10.12
C GLU A 397 5.19 -3.17 9.56
N PRO A 398 5.76 -1.96 9.41
CA PRO A 398 7.17 -1.78 9.08
C PRO A 398 8.06 -2.56 10.05
N ARG A 399 9.09 -3.25 9.55
CA ARG A 399 10.14 -3.78 10.42
C ARG A 399 10.90 -2.60 11.02
N LEU A 400 10.91 -2.48 12.34
CA LEU A 400 11.85 -1.59 13.03
C LEU A 400 13.27 -2.14 12.82
N PHE A 401 14.06 -1.49 11.97
CA PHE A 401 15.46 -1.83 11.78
C PHE A 401 16.26 -1.46 13.04
N GLY A 402 17.00 -2.42 13.60
CA GLY A 402 17.87 -2.22 14.76
C GLY A 402 17.50 -3.00 16.03
N LEU A 403 16.37 -3.72 16.03
CA LEU A 403 16.10 -4.76 17.03
C LEU A 403 16.32 -6.10 16.35
N ASN A 404 17.47 -6.72 16.64
CA ASN A 404 17.73 -8.11 16.27
C ASN A 404 16.60 -8.99 16.82
N ASP A 405 16.13 -9.93 16.01
CA ASP A 405 15.32 -11.08 16.47
C ASP A 405 16.10 -11.92 17.50
#